data_AF-A0A7X0J455-F1
#
_entry.id   AF-A0A7X0J455-F1
#
_cell.length_a   1.000
_cell.length_b   1.000
_cell.length_c   1.000
_cell.angle_alpha   90.00
_cell.angle_beta   90.00
_cell.angle_gamma   90.00
#
_symmetry.space_group_name_H-M   'P 1'
#
loop_
_entity.id
_entity.type
_entity.pdbx_description
1 polymer ?
#
loop_
_entity_poly.entity_id
_entity_poly.type
_entity_poly.pdbx_seq_one_letter_code
_entity_poly.pdbx_strand_id
1 'polypeptide(L)'
;MHFSIEFSSLSFTEFTDLKEKFVFNALKLSPDSTTFGENVYTDVTPENMGCFLFEYHDDKVPVASFIILPGGEKVLYYSTSIASEQTVQSLLRGNITKFCLHEQGHFCLHASAMCIDDKVILFVGQKGAGKSTLATYFHLKGHGVWCDDYAVLHHEDNCFLASQGETSLKINPDIVSALAIPETNIKRVFELPSGWNKGVLGETITQKYYFTQGDNKTDDLPREVAAIFFINQRVAEPAELITTQKKSEALSVLMDEILLPGLNSKEYLKIYFQSVMTFLKTVPSYAIHSPDDITRIHEVYNSILETINITLNETSIR
;
A
#
# COMPACT_ATOMS: atom_id res chain seq x y z
N MET A 1 16.90 6.38 -5.90
CA MET A 1 16.48 5.85 -7.23
C MET A 1 14.96 5.90 -7.23
N HIS A 2 14.36 6.85 -7.94
CA HIS A 2 12.90 7.00 -8.04
C HIS A 2 12.38 6.09 -9.15
N PHE A 3 11.38 5.26 -8.86
CA PHE A 3 10.60 4.60 -9.91
C PHE A 3 9.75 5.68 -10.60
N SER A 4 9.62 5.60 -11.92
CA SER A 4 8.87 6.59 -12.70
C SER A 4 7.71 5.91 -13.40
N ILE A 5 6.52 6.49 -13.26
CA ILE A 5 5.31 6.07 -13.96
C ILE A 5 4.69 7.31 -14.57
N GLU A 6 4.57 7.33 -15.91
CA GLU A 6 3.91 8.41 -16.63
C GLU A 6 2.40 8.16 -16.65
N PHE A 7 1.61 9.08 -16.10
CA PHE A 7 0.16 9.04 -16.17
C PHE A 7 -0.35 10.06 -17.19
N SER A 8 -1.08 9.62 -18.21
CA SER A 8 -1.68 10.49 -19.23
C SER A 8 -3.18 10.28 -19.33
N SER A 9 -3.95 11.35 -19.09
CA SER A 9 -5.40 11.35 -19.33
C SER A 9 -5.68 11.51 -20.82
N LEU A 10 -6.60 10.72 -21.36
CA LEU A 10 -7.07 10.79 -22.75
C LEU A 10 -8.53 11.26 -22.82
N SER A 11 -8.93 11.80 -23.96
CA SER A 11 -10.37 11.99 -24.27
C SER A 11 -11.06 10.64 -24.47
N PHE A 12 -12.39 10.63 -24.39
CA PHE A 12 -13.19 9.42 -24.62
C PHE A 12 -12.90 8.76 -25.98
N THR A 13 -12.81 9.57 -27.03
CA THR A 13 -12.55 9.08 -28.40
C THR A 13 -11.15 8.49 -28.50
N GLU A 14 -10.12 9.20 -28.04
CA GLU A 14 -8.74 8.70 -28.05
C GLU A 14 -8.59 7.39 -27.26
N PHE A 15 -9.22 7.29 -26.10
CA PHE A 15 -9.16 6.09 -25.27
C PHE A 15 -9.88 4.91 -25.92
N THR A 16 -11.07 5.13 -26.50
CA THR A 16 -11.84 4.09 -27.18
C THR A 16 -11.09 3.57 -28.41
N ASP A 17 -10.60 4.47 -29.26
CA ASP A 17 -9.82 4.14 -30.46
C ASP A 17 -8.54 3.38 -30.11
N LEU A 18 -7.92 3.70 -28.97
CA LEU A 18 -6.77 2.97 -28.45
C LEU A 18 -7.16 1.58 -27.95
N LYS A 19 -8.23 1.47 -27.15
CA LYS A 19 -8.71 0.21 -26.57
C LYS A 19 -9.06 -0.81 -27.65
N GLU A 20 -9.65 -0.38 -28.77
CA GLU A 20 -10.01 -1.23 -29.91
C GLU A 20 -8.80 -1.88 -30.61
N LYS A 21 -7.59 -1.34 -30.41
CA LYS A 21 -6.36 -1.91 -30.97
C LYS A 21 -5.86 -3.15 -30.20
N PHE A 22 -6.43 -3.43 -29.03
CA PHE A 22 -6.03 -4.53 -28.17
C PHE A 22 -7.13 -5.59 -28.08
N VAL A 23 -6.73 -6.84 -27.87
CA VAL A 23 -7.67 -7.95 -27.62
C VAL A 23 -7.56 -8.36 -26.15
N PHE A 24 -8.32 -7.64 -25.31
CA PHE A 24 -8.31 -7.85 -23.87
C PHE A 24 -9.08 -9.11 -23.46
N ASN A 25 -8.37 -10.07 -22.85
CA ASN A 25 -8.94 -11.26 -22.23
C ASN A 25 -9.07 -11.07 -20.72
N ALA A 26 -10.17 -11.52 -20.13
CA ALA A 26 -10.40 -11.37 -18.70
C ALA A 26 -9.38 -12.16 -17.89
N LEU A 27 -8.66 -11.47 -16.99
CA LEU A 27 -7.71 -12.06 -16.04
C LEU A 27 -8.34 -12.18 -14.65
N LYS A 28 -9.07 -11.15 -14.22
CA LYS A 28 -9.79 -11.07 -12.94
C LYS A 28 -11.04 -10.24 -13.15
N LEU A 29 -12.18 -10.73 -12.70
CA LEU A 29 -13.44 -9.98 -12.74
C LEU A 29 -13.94 -9.76 -11.32
N SER A 30 -14.55 -8.60 -11.08
CA SER A 30 -15.32 -8.34 -9.87
C SER A 30 -16.40 -9.42 -9.71
N PRO A 31 -16.59 -9.99 -8.51
CA PRO A 31 -17.65 -10.97 -8.26
C PRO A 31 -19.05 -10.39 -8.51
N ASP A 32 -19.19 -9.07 -8.34
CA ASP A 32 -20.42 -8.34 -8.55
C ASP A 32 -20.16 -7.11 -9.42
N SER A 33 -20.79 -7.09 -10.61
CA SER A 33 -20.69 -6.01 -11.59
C SER A 33 -21.65 -4.85 -11.29
N THR A 34 -22.52 -5.00 -10.29
CA THR A 34 -23.48 -3.97 -9.85
C THR A 34 -22.93 -3.09 -8.71
N THR A 35 -21.70 -3.35 -8.27
CA THR A 35 -21.00 -2.59 -7.23
C THR A 35 -19.64 -2.15 -7.74
N PHE A 36 -19.07 -1.11 -7.13
CA PHE A 36 -17.72 -0.65 -7.46
C PHE A 36 -16.72 -1.80 -7.39
N GLY A 37 -16.21 -2.20 -8.55
CA GLY A 37 -15.42 -3.41 -8.73
C GLY A 37 -14.33 -3.19 -9.76
N GLU A 38 -13.24 -3.92 -9.60
CA GLU A 38 -12.08 -3.88 -10.48
C GLU A 38 -12.11 -5.11 -11.39
N ASN A 39 -12.25 -4.88 -12.69
CA ASN A 39 -11.97 -5.90 -13.69
C ASN A 39 -10.59 -5.65 -14.28
N VAL A 40 -9.79 -6.71 -14.35
CA VAL A 40 -8.46 -6.70 -14.95
C VAL A 40 -8.47 -7.61 -16.16
N TYR A 41 -8.00 -7.07 -17.27
CA TYR A 41 -7.84 -7.78 -18.52
C TYR A 41 -6.40 -7.71 -18.97
N THR A 42 -6.00 -8.66 -19.80
CA THR A 42 -4.67 -8.71 -20.37
C THR A 42 -4.71 -9.10 -21.85
N ASP A 43 -3.83 -8.52 -22.64
CA ASP A 43 -3.62 -8.86 -24.04
C ASP A 43 -2.27 -9.59 -24.19
N VAL A 44 -2.24 -10.87 -23.79
CA VAL A 44 -1.06 -11.72 -23.94
C VAL A 44 -1.22 -12.60 -25.17
N THR A 45 -0.61 -12.20 -26.27
CA THR A 45 -0.29 -13.09 -27.39
C THR A 45 1.19 -13.53 -27.29
N PRO A 46 1.61 -14.62 -27.96
CA PRO A 46 3.03 -15.01 -28.00
C PRO A 46 3.99 -13.95 -28.56
N GLU A 47 3.46 -12.87 -29.16
CA GLU A 47 4.18 -11.84 -29.90
C GLU A 47 4.23 -10.49 -29.17
N ASN A 48 3.38 -10.26 -28.16
CA ASN A 48 3.28 -8.99 -27.42
C ASN A 48 3.54 -9.18 -25.91
N MET A 49 4.37 -8.32 -25.32
CA MET A 49 4.64 -8.29 -23.88
C MET A 49 3.49 -7.67 -23.04
N GLY A 50 2.23 -7.99 -23.37
CA GLY A 50 1.06 -7.80 -22.50
C GLY A 50 0.72 -6.36 -22.07
N CYS A 51 -0.28 -5.74 -22.70
CA CYS A 51 -0.94 -4.58 -22.07
C CYS A 51 -1.97 -5.07 -21.03
N PHE A 52 -2.21 -4.26 -20.01
CA PHE A 52 -3.23 -4.53 -19.00
C PHE A 52 -4.29 -3.44 -19.00
N LEU A 53 -5.55 -3.83 -18.84
CA LEU A 53 -6.67 -2.91 -18.70
C LEU A 53 -7.29 -3.12 -17.33
N PHE A 54 -7.30 -2.06 -16.52
CA PHE A 54 -8.05 -1.97 -15.27
C PHE A 54 -9.29 -1.13 -15.53
N GLU A 55 -10.47 -1.71 -15.29
CA GLU A 55 -11.72 -0.97 -15.37
C GLU A 55 -12.42 -1.01 -14.02
N TYR A 56 -12.88 0.16 -13.61
CA TYR A 56 -13.70 0.35 -12.43
C TYR A 56 -15.11 0.68 -12.88
N HIS A 57 -16.05 -0.19 -12.52
CA HIS A 57 -17.44 -0.09 -12.96
C HIS A 57 -18.36 0.43 -11.86
N ASP A 58 -19.46 1.04 -12.27
CA ASP A 58 -20.66 1.27 -11.46
C ASP A 58 -21.88 0.89 -12.31
N ASP A 59 -22.78 0.08 -11.75
CA ASP A 59 -23.91 -0.52 -12.46
C ASP A 59 -23.56 -1.03 -13.88
N LYS A 60 -22.47 -1.81 -13.97
CA LYS A 60 -21.92 -2.40 -15.21
C LYS A 60 -21.33 -1.40 -16.22
N VAL A 61 -21.31 -0.11 -15.93
CA VAL A 61 -20.71 0.92 -16.79
C VAL A 61 -19.32 1.29 -16.27
N PRO A 62 -18.26 1.24 -17.10
CA PRO A 62 -16.94 1.73 -16.71
C PRO A 62 -16.99 3.23 -16.41
N VAL A 63 -16.62 3.62 -15.20
CA VAL A 63 -16.55 5.03 -14.78
C VAL A 63 -15.11 5.56 -14.81
N ALA A 64 -14.13 4.67 -14.69
CA ALA A 64 -12.71 4.93 -14.89
C ALA A 64 -12.03 3.69 -15.50
N SER A 65 -11.18 3.91 -16.50
CA SER A 65 -10.45 2.86 -17.21
C SER A 65 -8.99 3.27 -17.36
N PHE A 66 -8.08 2.31 -17.12
CA PHE A 66 -6.64 2.51 -17.13
C PHE A 66 -5.99 1.42 -17.99
N ILE A 67 -5.30 1.82 -19.05
CA ILE A 67 -4.44 0.94 -19.85
C ILE A 67 -3.01 1.12 -19.36
N ILE A 68 -2.44 0.07 -18.82
CA ILE A 68 -1.04 -0.01 -18.41
C ILE A 68 -0.27 -0.66 -19.56
N LEU A 69 0.70 0.09 -20.10
CA LEU A 69 1.55 -0.38 -21.19
C LEU A 69 2.63 -1.35 -20.68
N PRO A 70 3.25 -2.16 -21.56
CA PRO A 70 4.26 -3.14 -21.17
C PRO A 70 5.38 -2.54 -20.31
N GLY A 71 5.79 -3.25 -19.27
CA GLY A 71 6.80 -2.79 -18.31
C GLY A 71 6.27 -1.81 -17.26
N GLY A 72 5.00 -1.40 -17.31
CA GLY A 72 4.38 -0.59 -16.25
C GLY A 72 4.88 0.85 -16.17
N GLU A 73 5.62 1.35 -17.17
CA GLU A 73 6.22 2.70 -17.16
C GLU A 73 5.23 3.79 -17.57
N LYS A 74 4.15 3.43 -18.27
CA LYS A 74 3.15 4.37 -18.79
C LYS A 74 1.74 3.86 -18.60
N VAL A 75 0.88 4.74 -18.09
CA VAL A 75 -0.54 4.50 -17.87
C VAL A 75 -1.34 5.54 -18.63
N LEU A 76 -2.17 5.06 -19.55
CA LEU A 76 -3.12 5.86 -20.31
C LEU A 76 -4.50 5.66 -19.71
N TYR A 77 -5.21 6.72 -19.33
CA TYR A 77 -6.48 6.56 -18.63
C TYR A 77 -7.56 7.51 -19.11
N TYR A 78 -8.80 7.10 -18.91
CA TYR A 78 -9.99 7.89 -19.13
C TYR A 78 -10.93 7.71 -17.94
N SER A 79 -11.54 8.79 -17.49
CA SER A 79 -12.60 8.77 -16.50
C SER A 79 -13.78 9.61 -16.97
N THR A 80 -14.98 9.11 -16.70
CA THR A 80 -16.22 9.87 -16.94
C THR A 80 -16.35 11.03 -15.95
N SER A 81 -17.23 11.99 -16.24
CA SER A 81 -17.54 13.10 -15.32
C SER A 81 -18.21 12.65 -14.00
N ILE A 82 -18.66 11.41 -13.92
CA ILE A 82 -19.24 10.80 -12.71
C ILE A 82 -18.14 10.49 -11.69
N ALA A 83 -16.94 10.12 -12.15
CA ALA A 83 -15.81 9.87 -11.26
C ALA A 83 -15.19 11.22 -10.82
N SER A 84 -15.18 11.47 -9.51
CA SER A 84 -14.48 12.63 -8.95
C SER A 84 -12.98 12.52 -9.19
N GLU A 85 -12.32 13.67 -9.33
CA GLU A 85 -10.85 13.74 -9.44
C GLU A 85 -10.17 13.03 -8.27
N GLN A 86 -10.69 13.20 -7.05
CA GLN A 86 -10.19 12.50 -5.86
C GLN A 86 -10.26 10.98 -6.01
N THR A 87 -11.34 10.44 -6.57
CA THR A 87 -11.49 8.99 -6.81
C THR A 87 -10.45 8.50 -7.81
N VAL A 88 -10.27 9.22 -8.92
CA VAL A 88 -9.29 8.87 -9.96
C VAL A 88 -7.87 8.90 -9.37
N GLN A 89 -7.53 9.94 -8.61
CA GLN A 89 -6.23 10.04 -7.94
C GLN A 89 -5.99 8.89 -6.96
N SER A 90 -7.00 8.50 -6.18
CA SER A 90 -6.91 7.35 -5.27
C SER A 90 -6.71 6.02 -5.98
N LEU A 91 -7.29 5.85 -7.18
CA LEU A 91 -7.08 4.66 -8.00
C LEU A 91 -5.68 4.60 -8.56
N LEU A 92 -5.18 5.73 -9.08
CA LEU A 92 -3.81 5.89 -9.56
C LEU A 92 -2.80 5.56 -8.45
N ARG A 93 -2.91 6.24 -7.30
CA ARG A 93 -2.02 6.05 -6.13
C ARG A 93 -2.10 4.66 -5.50
N GLY A 94 -3.21 3.96 -5.71
CA GLY A 94 -3.48 2.64 -5.17
C GLY A 94 -3.06 1.50 -6.09
N ASN A 95 -4.02 0.70 -6.55
CA ASN A 95 -3.77 -0.54 -7.28
C ASN A 95 -3.02 -0.33 -8.59
N ILE A 96 -3.25 0.79 -9.29
CA ILE A 96 -2.59 1.08 -10.56
C ILE A 96 -1.08 1.23 -10.36
N THR A 97 -0.63 2.11 -9.45
CA THR A 97 0.80 2.26 -9.13
C THR A 97 1.41 0.96 -8.62
N LYS A 98 0.71 0.23 -7.73
CA LYS A 98 1.20 -1.08 -7.24
C LYS A 98 1.44 -2.05 -8.38
N PHE A 99 0.52 -2.13 -9.33
CA PHE A 99 0.67 -3.02 -10.48
C PHE A 99 1.83 -2.60 -11.38
N CYS A 100 1.96 -1.30 -11.68
CA CYS A 100 3.12 -0.77 -12.39
C CYS A 100 4.45 -1.13 -11.72
N LEU A 101 4.55 -0.98 -10.40
CA LEU A 101 5.74 -1.38 -9.64
C LEU A 101 6.06 -2.88 -9.76
N HIS A 102 5.03 -3.73 -9.82
CA HIS A 102 5.21 -5.17 -10.01
C HIS A 102 5.73 -5.48 -11.42
N GLU A 103 5.17 -4.84 -12.45
CA GLU A 103 5.62 -4.99 -13.84
C GLU A 103 7.06 -4.49 -14.04
N GLN A 104 7.49 -3.50 -13.26
CA GLN A 104 8.87 -3.01 -13.20
C GLN A 104 9.80 -3.91 -12.37
N GLY A 105 9.27 -4.95 -11.71
CA GLY A 105 10.06 -5.88 -10.90
C GLY A 105 10.50 -5.34 -9.53
N HIS A 106 9.88 -4.26 -9.04
CA HIS A 106 10.22 -3.69 -7.74
C HIS A 106 9.74 -4.56 -6.58
N PHE A 107 10.63 -4.78 -5.59
CA PHE A 107 10.27 -5.47 -4.36
C PHE A 107 9.42 -4.57 -3.47
N CYS A 108 8.15 -4.93 -3.30
CA CYS A 108 7.18 -4.12 -2.55
C CYS A 108 6.57 -4.93 -1.41
N LEU A 109 6.43 -4.35 -0.23
CA LEU A 109 5.69 -4.94 0.90
C LEU A 109 4.38 -4.18 1.15
N HIS A 110 3.31 -4.89 1.50
CA HIS A 110 2.08 -4.27 2.02
C HIS A 110 2.30 -3.77 3.46
N ALA A 111 2.91 -2.61 3.58
CA ALA A 111 3.35 -2.04 4.85
C ALA A 111 2.98 -0.56 4.96
N SER A 112 2.76 -0.12 6.20
CA SER A 112 2.88 1.30 6.55
C SER A 112 4.30 1.53 7.06
N ALA A 113 4.94 2.62 6.69
CA ALA A 113 6.31 2.91 7.06
C ALA A 113 6.42 4.30 7.69
N MET A 114 7.17 4.38 8.79
CA MET A 114 7.42 5.62 9.52
C MET A 114 8.90 5.95 9.51
N CYS A 115 9.21 7.22 9.38
CA CYS A 115 10.56 7.74 9.51
C CYS A 115 10.82 8.12 10.96
N ILE A 116 11.82 7.48 11.57
CA ILE A 116 12.30 7.72 12.92
C ILE A 116 13.76 8.13 12.79
N ASP A 117 14.07 9.37 13.14
CA ASP A 117 15.35 10.02 12.85
C ASP A 117 15.71 9.88 11.35
N ASP A 118 16.86 9.30 11.01
CA ASP A 118 17.32 9.09 9.63
C ASP A 118 17.04 7.70 9.06
N LYS A 119 16.19 6.91 9.73
CA LYS A 119 15.84 5.55 9.31
C LYS A 119 14.34 5.34 9.20
N VAL A 120 13.98 4.21 8.60
CA VAL A 120 12.60 3.80 8.36
C VAL A 120 12.28 2.53 9.14
N ILE A 121 11.11 2.49 9.74
CA ILE A 121 10.52 1.26 10.30
C ILE A 121 9.28 0.87 9.51
N LEU A 122 9.03 -0.44 9.41
CA LEU A 122 7.90 -0.99 8.67
C LEU A 122 6.90 -1.66 9.61
N PHE A 123 5.62 -1.40 9.40
CA PHE A 123 4.50 -2.09 10.04
C PHE A 123 3.79 -2.98 9.03
N VAL A 124 3.84 -4.29 9.29
CA VAL A 124 3.19 -5.33 8.48
C VAL A 124 2.23 -6.11 9.36
N GLY A 125 1.17 -6.67 8.79
CA GLY A 125 0.19 -7.47 9.51
C GLY A 125 -1.03 -7.68 8.65
N GLN A 126 -1.92 -8.57 9.08
CA GLN A 126 -3.12 -8.87 8.30
C GLN A 126 -3.98 -7.63 8.05
N LYS A 127 -4.80 -7.64 6.98
CA LYS A 127 -5.79 -6.58 6.76
C LYS A 127 -6.64 -6.38 8.03
N GLY A 128 -6.64 -5.14 8.54
CA GLY A 128 -7.35 -4.80 9.77
C GLY A 128 -6.55 -4.95 11.07
N ALA A 129 -5.32 -5.48 11.05
CA ALA A 129 -4.49 -5.60 12.24
C ALA A 129 -4.16 -4.23 12.90
N GLY A 130 -4.13 -3.17 12.08
CA GLY A 130 -3.93 -1.78 12.54
C GLY A 130 -2.62 -1.14 12.11
N LYS A 131 -2.04 -1.56 10.96
CA LYS A 131 -0.84 -0.94 10.36
C LYS A 131 -0.96 0.58 10.26
N SER A 132 -1.98 1.05 9.54
CA SER A 132 -2.26 2.47 9.37
C SER A 132 -2.68 3.15 10.68
N THR A 133 -3.31 2.42 11.62
CA THR A 133 -3.65 2.96 12.96
C THR A 133 -2.40 3.30 13.76
N LEU A 134 -1.43 2.39 13.79
CA LEU A 134 -0.16 2.61 14.49
C LEU A 134 0.65 3.70 13.80
N ALA A 135 0.76 3.67 12.47
CA ALA A 135 1.39 4.72 11.68
C ALA A 135 0.75 6.11 11.94
N THR A 136 -0.59 6.17 12.05
CA THR A 136 -1.32 7.39 12.42
C THR A 136 -0.93 7.89 13.79
N TYR A 137 -0.82 7.00 14.78
CA TYR A 137 -0.39 7.40 16.12
C TYR A 137 1.06 7.93 16.12
N PHE A 138 1.98 7.29 15.40
CA PHE A 138 3.33 7.82 15.21
C PHE A 138 3.33 9.20 14.53
N HIS A 139 2.52 9.38 13.49
CA HIS A 139 2.42 10.65 12.78
C HIS A 139 1.88 11.78 13.68
N LEU A 140 0.88 11.49 14.52
CA LEU A 140 0.38 12.42 15.53
C LEU A 140 1.43 12.78 16.60
N LYS A 141 2.44 11.93 16.81
CA LYS A 141 3.60 12.21 17.68
C LYS A 141 4.73 12.98 16.97
N GLY A 142 4.54 13.34 15.70
CA GLY A 142 5.47 14.16 14.93
C GLY A 142 6.45 13.37 14.07
N HIS A 143 6.33 12.04 13.99
CA HIS A 143 7.14 11.23 13.09
C HIS A 143 6.68 11.37 11.64
N GLY A 144 7.63 11.35 10.71
CA GLY A 144 7.33 11.45 9.28
C GLY A 144 6.69 10.17 8.75
N VAL A 145 5.65 10.29 7.93
CA VAL A 145 5.12 9.14 7.18
C VAL A 145 6.03 8.90 5.99
N TRP A 146 6.59 7.68 5.89
CA TRP A 146 7.44 7.31 4.77
C TRP A 146 6.61 6.72 3.62
N CYS A 147 5.65 5.85 3.96
CA CYS A 147 4.61 5.40 3.04
C CYS A 147 3.43 4.78 3.81
N ASP A 148 2.28 4.64 3.16
CA ASP A 148 1.19 3.76 3.57
C ASP A 148 0.75 2.91 2.39
N ASP A 149 0.16 1.73 2.68
CA ASP A 149 -0.38 0.78 1.69
C ASP A 149 0.67 0.00 0.85
N TYR A 150 1.83 0.57 0.54
CA TYR A 150 2.96 -0.16 -0.06
C TYR A 150 4.32 0.51 0.24
N ALA A 151 5.32 -0.30 0.57
CA ALA A 151 6.71 0.12 0.76
C ALA A 151 7.59 -0.45 -0.35
N VAL A 152 8.26 0.42 -1.11
CA VAL A 152 9.21 0.02 -2.17
C VAL A 152 10.59 -0.11 -1.57
N LEU A 153 11.15 -1.33 -1.65
CA LEU A 153 12.39 -1.70 -0.98
C LEU A 153 13.44 -2.13 -2.00
N HIS A 154 14.68 -1.75 -1.74
CA HIS A 154 15.84 -2.17 -2.52
C HIS A 154 16.94 -2.65 -1.59
N HIS A 155 17.61 -3.71 -2.02
CA HIS A 155 18.77 -4.23 -1.32
C HIS A 155 20.02 -3.49 -1.82
N GLU A 156 20.79 -2.93 -0.89
CA GLU A 156 22.08 -2.30 -1.19
C GLU A 156 23.13 -2.83 -0.20
N ASP A 157 24.14 -3.50 -0.75
CA ASP A 157 25.21 -4.20 -0.02
C ASP A 157 24.71 -5.10 1.13
N ASN A 158 24.66 -4.56 2.35
CA ASN A 158 24.30 -5.26 3.59
C ASN A 158 23.07 -4.65 4.28
N CYS A 159 22.31 -3.80 3.59
CA CYS A 159 21.13 -3.15 4.13
C CYS A 159 19.97 -3.18 3.12
N PHE A 160 18.78 -2.84 3.61
CA PHE A 160 17.67 -2.49 2.74
C PHE A 160 17.37 -1.02 2.90
N LEU A 161 17.13 -0.38 1.77
CA LEU A 161 16.69 0.99 1.71
C LEU A 161 15.22 1.02 1.26
N ALA A 162 14.46 1.95 1.82
CA ALA A 162 13.09 2.24 1.45
C ALA A 162 13.02 3.57 0.70
N SER A 163 12.39 3.58 -0.46
CA SER A 163 12.03 4.83 -1.16
C SER A 163 10.76 5.41 -0.55
N GLN A 164 10.63 6.74 -0.47
CA GLN A 164 9.40 7.36 0.02
C GLN A 164 8.24 7.08 -0.94
N GLY A 165 7.07 6.73 -0.40
CA GLY A 165 5.88 6.36 -1.16
C GLY A 165 4.72 7.33 -0.92
N GLU A 166 3.48 6.83 -1.01
CA GLU A 166 2.29 7.61 -0.66
C GLU A 166 2.29 7.94 0.84
N THR A 167 2.37 9.21 1.20
CA THR A 167 2.47 9.66 2.59
C THR A 167 1.12 10.03 3.22
N SER A 168 0.04 9.89 2.46
CA SER A 168 -1.34 10.06 2.96
C SER A 168 -1.82 8.77 3.62
N LEU A 169 -1.99 8.79 4.94
CA LEU A 169 -2.41 7.62 5.71
C LEU A 169 -3.87 7.28 5.43
N LYS A 170 -4.16 6.03 5.07
CA LYS A 170 -5.51 5.56 4.72
C LYS A 170 -6.23 4.99 5.93
N ILE A 171 -6.97 5.84 6.63
CA ILE A 171 -7.60 5.53 7.91
C ILE A 171 -9.11 5.31 7.80
N ASN A 172 -9.65 4.50 8.70
CA ASN A 172 -11.08 4.28 8.85
C ASN A 172 -11.72 5.39 9.72
N PRO A 173 -13.04 5.65 9.61
CA PRO A 173 -13.73 6.67 10.41
C PRO A 173 -13.66 6.50 11.93
N ASP A 174 -13.61 5.26 12.42
CA ASP A 174 -13.45 4.94 13.84
C ASP A 174 -12.10 5.43 14.38
N ILE A 175 -11.03 5.33 13.57
CA ILE A 175 -9.70 5.84 13.93
C ILE A 175 -9.67 7.37 13.99
N VAL A 176 -10.36 8.05 13.06
CA VAL A 176 -10.52 9.52 13.10
C VAL A 176 -11.09 9.95 14.45
N SER A 177 -12.16 9.26 14.89
CA SER A 177 -12.84 9.58 16.15
C SER A 177 -11.99 9.21 17.36
N ALA A 178 -11.42 8.01 17.38
CA ALA A 178 -10.66 7.48 18.52
C ALA A 178 -9.36 8.25 18.79
N LEU A 179 -8.71 8.77 17.75
CA LEU A 179 -7.48 9.57 17.85
C LEU A 179 -7.74 11.08 17.77
N ALA A 180 -9.01 11.51 17.78
CA ALA A 180 -9.43 12.91 17.72
C ALA A 180 -8.75 13.71 16.58
N ILE A 181 -8.71 13.12 15.39
CA ILE A 181 -8.04 13.72 14.22
C ILE A 181 -8.90 14.91 13.72
N PRO A 182 -8.32 16.11 13.54
CA PRO A 182 -9.06 17.26 13.04
C PRO A 182 -9.65 17.02 11.64
N GLU A 183 -10.90 17.44 11.43
CA GLU A 183 -11.55 17.32 10.11
C GLU A 183 -10.81 18.05 8.99
N THR A 184 -10.07 19.12 9.33
CA THR A 184 -9.23 19.88 8.39
C THR A 184 -8.06 19.07 7.84
N ASN A 185 -7.69 17.98 8.51
CA ASN A 185 -6.52 17.16 8.17
C ASN A 185 -6.91 15.87 7.43
N ILE A 186 -8.20 15.70 7.12
CA ILE A 186 -8.70 14.51 6.45
C ILE A 186 -9.43 14.84 5.15
N LYS A 187 -9.28 13.95 4.17
CA LYS A 187 -10.02 13.98 2.90
C LYS A 187 -10.59 12.60 2.61
N ARG A 188 -11.77 12.50 2.00
CA ARG A 188 -12.31 11.19 1.59
C ARG A 188 -11.37 10.54 0.57
N VAL A 189 -11.13 9.24 0.73
CA VAL A 189 -10.38 8.48 -0.29
C VAL A 189 -11.20 8.42 -1.58
N PHE A 190 -12.49 8.10 -1.45
CA PHE A 190 -13.40 8.02 -2.59
C PHE A 190 -14.58 8.97 -2.37
N GLU A 191 -14.73 9.92 -3.29
CA GLU A 191 -15.87 10.83 -3.35
C GLU A 191 -16.80 10.33 -4.46
N LEU A 192 -17.77 9.50 -4.07
CA LEU A 192 -18.71 8.91 -5.01
C LEU A 192 -19.97 9.78 -5.10
N PRO A 193 -20.55 9.97 -6.31
CA PRO A 193 -21.80 10.71 -6.47
C PRO A 193 -22.96 10.15 -5.63
N SER A 194 -23.89 11.03 -5.27
CA SER A 194 -25.13 10.64 -4.60
C SER A 194 -25.95 9.71 -5.50
N GLY A 195 -26.08 8.43 -5.12
CA GLY A 195 -26.86 7.42 -5.84
C GLY A 195 -26.13 6.11 -6.15
N TRP A 196 -24.80 6.05 -5.97
CA TRP A 196 -24.04 4.81 -6.16
C TRP A 196 -24.48 3.70 -5.18
N ASN A 197 -24.76 2.51 -5.71
CA ASN A 197 -25.12 1.34 -4.91
C ASN A 197 -23.86 0.74 -4.28
N LYS A 198 -23.68 0.99 -2.99
CA LYS A 198 -22.52 0.52 -2.25
C LYS A 198 -22.81 -0.89 -1.75
N GLY A 199 -22.30 -1.92 -2.43
CA GLY A 199 -22.21 -3.24 -1.81
C GLY A 199 -21.36 -3.18 -0.52
N VAL A 200 -21.46 -4.19 0.36
CA VAL A 200 -20.79 -4.20 1.69
C VAL A 200 -19.27 -3.95 1.61
N LEU A 201 -18.60 -4.50 0.59
CA LEU A 201 -17.17 -4.28 0.32
C LEU A 201 -16.89 -2.84 -0.18
N GLY A 202 -17.78 -2.30 -1.00
CA GLY A 202 -17.74 -0.93 -1.49
C GLY A 202 -17.95 0.09 -0.36
N GLU A 203 -18.86 -0.15 0.58
CA GLU A 203 -19.06 0.70 1.75
C GLU A 203 -17.78 0.80 2.61
N THR A 204 -17.14 -0.33 2.89
CA THR A 204 -15.94 -0.37 3.74
C THR A 204 -14.76 0.37 3.11
N ILE A 205 -14.60 0.31 1.79
CA ILE A 205 -13.48 0.96 1.08
C ILE A 205 -13.76 2.46 0.88
N THR A 206 -15.02 2.84 0.64
CA THR A 206 -15.41 4.22 0.30
C THR A 206 -15.57 5.12 1.52
N GLN A 207 -15.69 4.56 2.72
CA GLN A 207 -15.78 5.34 3.95
C GLN A 207 -14.42 5.80 4.49
N LYS A 208 -13.30 5.32 3.94
CA LYS A 208 -11.98 5.68 4.42
C LYS A 208 -11.62 7.13 4.11
N TYR A 209 -10.73 7.66 4.94
CA TYR A 209 -10.12 8.97 4.77
C TYR A 209 -8.63 8.82 4.51
N TYR A 210 -8.10 9.73 3.70
CA TYR A 210 -6.70 10.11 3.78
C TYR A 210 -6.50 11.07 4.94
N PHE A 211 -5.49 10.83 5.75
CA PHE A 211 -5.02 11.71 6.81
C PHE A 211 -3.63 12.21 6.48
N THR A 212 -3.45 13.52 6.54
CA THR A 212 -2.17 14.20 6.39
C THR A 212 -2.05 15.28 7.45
N GLN A 213 -0.86 15.46 8.03
CA GLN A 213 -0.60 16.53 8.98
C GLN A 213 0.79 17.14 8.78
N GLY A 214 0.82 18.47 8.80
CA GLY A 214 2.05 19.24 8.55
C GLY A 214 2.51 19.13 7.10
N ASP A 215 3.66 19.74 6.83
CA ASP A 215 4.32 19.62 5.53
C ASP A 215 5.06 18.28 5.47
N ASN A 216 4.44 17.29 4.84
CA ASN A 216 5.16 16.08 4.43
C ASN A 216 6.18 16.48 3.36
N LYS A 217 7.41 16.75 3.78
CA LYS A 217 8.51 16.99 2.84
C LYS A 217 8.72 15.72 2.03
N THR A 218 8.71 15.89 0.72
CA THR A 218 9.23 14.88 -0.20
C THR A 218 10.73 14.73 0.05
N ASP A 219 11.14 13.51 0.35
CA ASP A 219 12.53 13.11 0.47
C ASP A 219 12.88 12.29 -0.76
N ASP A 220 13.80 12.81 -1.57
CA ASP A 220 14.24 12.16 -2.80
C ASP A 220 15.25 11.03 -2.54
N LEU A 221 15.82 10.99 -1.34
CA LEU A 221 16.82 9.99 -0.97
C LEU A 221 16.16 8.84 -0.21
N PRO A 222 16.41 7.60 -0.63
CA PRO A 222 15.92 6.46 0.12
C PRO A 222 16.64 6.34 1.47
N ARG A 223 15.95 5.80 2.47
CA ARG A 223 16.45 5.66 3.85
C ARG A 223 16.57 4.20 4.26
N GLU A 224 17.55 3.91 5.12
CA GLU A 224 17.78 2.56 5.63
C GLU A 224 16.58 2.04 6.44
N VAL A 225 16.17 0.81 6.19
CA VAL A 225 15.17 0.10 6.98
C VAL A 225 15.82 -0.44 8.25
N ALA A 226 15.50 0.19 9.38
CA ALA A 226 16.02 -0.19 10.70
C ALA A 226 15.38 -1.49 11.22
N ALA A 227 14.07 -1.65 11.02
CA ALA A 227 13.33 -2.80 11.55
C ALA A 227 11.99 -2.99 10.82
N ILE A 228 11.50 -4.23 10.87
CA ILE A 228 10.13 -4.59 10.50
C ILE A 228 9.40 -5.13 11.72
N PHE A 229 8.17 -4.66 11.90
CA PHE A 229 7.28 -5.04 12.99
C PHE A 229 6.01 -5.70 12.42
N PHE A 230 5.76 -6.92 12.88
CA PHE A 230 4.60 -7.74 12.50
C PHE A 230 3.51 -7.60 13.56
N ILE A 231 2.38 -6.99 13.20
CA ILE A 231 1.24 -6.79 14.08
C ILE A 231 0.44 -8.10 14.15
N ASN A 232 0.50 -8.75 15.31
CA ASN A 232 -0.26 -9.96 15.59
C ASN A 232 -1.71 -9.61 15.96
N GLN A 233 -2.51 -10.66 16.12
CA GLN A 233 -3.86 -10.52 16.66
C GLN A 233 -3.82 -9.87 18.05
N ARG A 234 -4.73 -8.92 18.28
CA ARG A 234 -4.84 -8.19 19.54
C ARG A 234 -5.41 -9.07 20.64
N VAL A 235 -4.95 -8.82 21.85
CA VAL A 235 -5.42 -9.50 23.08
C VAL A 235 -5.60 -8.45 24.17
N ALA A 236 -6.47 -8.69 25.14
CA ALA A 236 -6.75 -7.72 26.20
C ALA A 236 -5.51 -7.36 27.04
N GLU A 237 -4.74 -8.37 27.44
CA GLU A 237 -3.55 -8.21 28.29
C GLU A 237 -2.37 -9.01 27.70
N PRO A 238 -1.59 -8.43 26.79
CA PRO A 238 -0.39 -9.06 26.28
C PRO A 238 0.68 -9.18 27.39
N ALA A 239 1.33 -10.34 27.50
CA ALA A 239 2.40 -10.55 28.48
C ALA A 239 3.65 -9.70 28.17
N GLU A 240 3.96 -9.56 26.88
CA GLU A 240 5.02 -8.70 26.35
C GLU A 240 4.49 -8.00 25.11
N LEU A 241 4.82 -6.72 24.91
CA LEU A 241 4.34 -5.95 23.76
C LEU A 241 5.14 -6.20 22.50
N ILE A 242 6.46 -6.41 22.64
CA ILE A 242 7.38 -6.61 21.53
C ILE A 242 8.26 -7.83 21.81
N THR A 243 8.29 -8.76 20.86
CA THR A 243 9.17 -9.94 20.91
C THR A 243 9.94 -10.08 19.60
N THR A 244 11.03 -10.85 19.59
CA THR A 244 11.70 -11.20 18.32
C THR A 244 10.79 -12.05 17.45
N GLN A 245 10.68 -11.74 16.16
CA GLN A 245 9.88 -12.52 15.21
C GLN A 245 10.71 -13.65 14.61
N LYS A 246 10.17 -14.87 14.63
CA LYS A 246 10.80 -16.00 13.92
C LYS A 246 10.68 -15.80 12.41
N LYS A 247 11.76 -16.06 11.68
CA LYS A 247 11.83 -15.87 10.22
C LYS A 247 10.76 -16.65 9.46
N SER A 248 10.43 -17.87 9.90
CA SER A 248 9.38 -18.68 9.28
C SER A 248 7.99 -18.08 9.45
N GLU A 249 7.69 -17.54 10.63
CA GLU A 249 6.42 -16.87 10.93
C GLU A 249 6.34 -15.53 10.18
N ALA A 250 7.43 -14.75 10.14
CA ALA A 250 7.55 -13.54 9.32
C ALA A 250 7.30 -13.82 7.83
N LEU A 251 7.93 -14.86 7.28
CA LEU A 251 7.75 -15.27 5.89
C LEU A 251 6.28 -15.61 5.60
N SER A 252 5.62 -16.35 6.49
CA SER A 252 4.19 -16.67 6.35
C SER A 252 3.34 -15.42 6.23
N VAL A 253 3.53 -14.44 7.13
CA VAL A 253 2.78 -13.18 7.07
C VAL A 253 3.06 -12.40 5.78
N LEU A 254 4.32 -12.34 5.34
CA LEU A 254 4.68 -11.67 4.08
C LEU A 254 4.12 -12.38 2.85
N MET A 255 3.87 -13.69 2.91
CA MET A 255 3.21 -14.44 1.84
C MET A 255 1.71 -14.15 1.76
N ASP A 256 1.05 -14.08 2.91
CA ASP A 256 -0.38 -13.77 3.00
C ASP A 256 -0.67 -12.32 2.57
N GLU A 257 0.28 -11.42 2.79
CA GLU A 257 0.16 -9.99 2.49
C GLU A 257 0.85 -9.58 1.17
N ILE A 258 1.06 -10.51 0.25
CA ILE A 258 1.52 -10.19 -1.12
C ILE A 258 0.49 -9.25 -1.77
N LEU A 259 0.98 -8.13 -2.31
CA LEU A 259 0.16 -7.16 -3.02
C LEU A 259 -0.47 -7.79 -4.28
N LEU A 260 -1.70 -7.36 -4.60
CA LEU A 260 -2.42 -7.76 -5.82
C LEU A 260 -2.47 -9.29 -6.06
N PRO A 261 -2.95 -10.08 -5.07
CA PRO A 261 -3.00 -11.53 -5.20
C PRO A 261 -3.83 -11.94 -6.43
N GLY A 262 -3.31 -12.91 -7.18
CA GLY A 262 -3.90 -13.39 -8.44
C GLY A 262 -3.48 -12.63 -9.70
N LEU A 263 -2.79 -11.50 -9.57
CA LEU A 263 -2.27 -10.73 -10.72
C LEU A 263 -0.75 -10.85 -10.90
N ASN A 264 -0.06 -11.52 -9.98
CA ASN A 264 1.39 -11.62 -9.96
C ASN A 264 1.92 -12.68 -10.93
N SER A 265 2.85 -12.29 -11.81
CA SER A 265 3.54 -13.22 -12.70
C SER A 265 4.47 -14.17 -11.93
N LYS A 266 4.80 -15.32 -12.53
CA LYS A 266 5.75 -16.26 -11.92
C LYS A 266 7.14 -15.66 -11.72
N GLU A 267 7.58 -14.82 -12.66
CA GLU A 267 8.89 -14.16 -12.56
C GLU A 267 8.89 -13.12 -11.45
N TYR A 268 7.82 -12.31 -11.32
CA TYR A 268 7.69 -11.38 -10.21
C TYR A 268 7.70 -12.10 -8.86
N LEU A 269 6.92 -13.18 -8.71
CA LEU A 269 6.89 -13.96 -7.46
C LEU A 269 8.28 -14.52 -7.11
N LYS A 270 9.06 -14.98 -8.10
CA LYS A 270 10.44 -15.42 -7.90
C LYS A 270 11.32 -14.28 -7.37
N ILE A 271 11.26 -13.09 -7.97
CA ILE A 271 11.97 -11.89 -7.48
C ILE A 271 11.53 -11.57 -6.04
N TYR A 272 10.23 -11.53 -5.79
CA TYR A 272 9.66 -11.27 -4.46
C TYR A 272 10.22 -12.24 -3.40
N PHE A 273 10.15 -13.55 -3.65
CA PHE A 273 10.63 -14.56 -2.70
C PHE A 273 12.14 -14.45 -2.44
N GLN A 274 12.94 -14.21 -3.49
CA GLN A 274 14.37 -14.00 -3.32
C GLN A 274 14.65 -12.76 -2.44
N SER A 275 13.97 -11.66 -2.71
CA SER A 275 14.07 -10.42 -1.96
C SER A 275 13.64 -10.58 -0.50
N VAL A 276 12.49 -11.23 -0.24
CA VAL A 276 12.01 -11.49 1.14
C VAL A 276 13.01 -12.34 1.93
N MET A 277 13.58 -13.38 1.32
CA MET A 277 14.54 -14.25 2.00
C MET A 277 15.83 -13.52 2.37
N THR A 278 16.27 -12.56 1.55
CA THR A 278 17.40 -11.68 1.88
C THR A 278 16.99 -10.64 2.92
N PHE A 279 15.82 -10.02 2.76
CA PHE A 279 15.26 -9.04 3.69
C PHE A 279 15.16 -9.56 5.12
N LEU A 280 14.56 -10.73 5.33
CA LEU A 280 14.42 -11.34 6.67
C LEU A 280 15.75 -11.86 7.25
N LYS A 281 16.83 -11.91 6.46
CA LYS A 281 18.18 -12.19 6.98
C LYS A 281 18.87 -10.92 7.46
N THR A 282 18.61 -9.80 6.79
CA THR A 282 19.31 -8.53 6.99
C THR A 282 18.59 -7.62 7.98
N VAL A 283 17.26 -7.52 7.88
CA VAL A 283 16.46 -6.57 8.66
C VAL A 283 15.95 -7.21 9.96
N PRO A 284 16.22 -6.60 11.12
CA PRO A 284 15.65 -7.02 12.40
C PRO A 284 14.12 -7.11 12.34
N SER A 285 13.58 -8.25 12.79
CA SER A 285 12.15 -8.55 12.70
C SER A 285 11.56 -8.77 14.08
N TYR A 286 10.46 -8.07 14.37
CA TYR A 286 9.79 -8.09 15.67
C TYR A 286 8.30 -8.37 15.53
N ALA A 287 7.73 -9.02 16.53
CA ALA A 287 6.29 -9.23 16.66
C ALA A 287 5.73 -8.18 17.61
N ILE A 288 4.60 -7.57 17.25
CA ILE A 288 3.83 -6.69 18.11
C ILE A 288 2.62 -7.47 18.65
N HIS A 289 2.49 -7.55 19.96
CA HIS A 289 1.32 -8.07 20.65
C HIS A 289 0.56 -6.88 21.26
N SER A 290 -0.40 -6.35 20.52
CA SER A 290 -1.12 -5.13 20.92
C SER A 290 -2.30 -5.44 21.86
N PRO A 291 -2.54 -4.58 22.86
CA PRO A 291 -3.83 -4.50 23.56
C PRO A 291 -4.99 -4.34 22.55
N ASP A 292 -6.14 -4.93 22.85
CA ASP A 292 -7.37 -4.73 22.05
C ASP A 292 -8.06 -3.38 22.34
N ASP A 293 -7.65 -2.68 23.40
CA ASP A 293 -8.04 -1.31 23.71
C ASP A 293 -7.13 -0.27 23.04
N ILE A 294 -7.70 0.55 22.16
CA ILE A 294 -6.98 1.61 21.45
C ILE A 294 -6.44 2.70 22.37
N THR A 295 -7.01 2.91 23.56
CA THR A 295 -6.50 3.92 24.52
C THR A 295 -5.09 3.58 25.00
N ARG A 296 -4.72 2.29 24.94
CA ARG A 296 -3.41 1.75 25.32
C ARG A 296 -2.39 1.73 24.17
N ILE A 297 -2.72 2.31 23.01
CA ILE A 297 -1.79 2.39 21.85
C ILE A 297 -0.45 3.06 22.20
N HIS A 298 -0.44 3.94 23.19
CA HIS A 298 0.75 4.60 23.69
C HIS A 298 1.79 3.63 24.28
N GLU A 299 1.35 2.52 24.88
CA GLU A 299 2.23 1.48 25.42
C GLU A 299 3.03 0.80 24.29
N VAL A 300 2.33 0.42 23.21
CA VAL A 300 2.93 -0.19 22.02
C VAL A 300 3.90 0.78 21.35
N TYR A 301 3.50 2.05 21.20
CA TYR A 301 4.37 3.11 20.66
C TYR A 301 5.68 3.25 21.44
N ASN A 302 5.61 3.33 22.77
CA ASN A 302 6.81 3.46 23.62
C ASN A 302 7.71 2.24 23.50
N SER A 303 7.15 1.03 23.54
CA SER A 303 7.91 -0.22 23.45
C SER A 303 8.62 -0.38 22.10
N ILE A 304 8.01 0.09 21.00
CA ILE A 304 8.65 0.12 19.68
C ILE A 304 9.86 1.06 19.68
N LEU A 305 9.72 2.29 20.22
CA LEU A 305 10.84 3.24 20.29
C LEU A 305 12.00 2.72 21.15
N GLU A 306 11.70 2.11 22.29
CA GLU A 306 12.70 1.45 23.13
C GLU A 306 13.44 0.35 22.37
N THR A 307 12.69 -0.49 21.65
CA THR A 307 13.27 -1.57 20.82
C THR A 307 14.20 -1.01 19.75
N ILE A 308 13.78 0.02 19.01
CA ILE A 308 14.58 0.64 17.95
C ILE A 308 15.87 1.24 18.52
N ASN A 309 15.78 1.96 19.64
CA ASN A 309 16.95 2.57 20.28
C ASN A 309 17.99 1.52 20.69
N ILE A 310 17.57 0.35 21.18
CA ILE A 310 18.47 -0.76 21.51
C ILE A 310 19.16 -1.27 20.23
N THR A 311 18.39 -1.53 19.17
CA THR A 311 18.92 -2.05 17.90
C THR A 311 19.91 -1.09 17.24
N LEU A 312 19.62 0.21 17.23
CA LEU A 312 20.51 1.21 16.64
C LEU A 312 21.85 1.29 17.40
N ASN A 313 21.80 1.26 18.73
CA ASN A 313 23.00 1.29 19.57
C ASN A 313 23.87 0.03 19.40
N GLU A 314 23.28 -1.16 19.24
CA GLU A 314 24.04 -2.40 18.98
C GLU A 314 24.72 -2.39 17.60
N THR A 315 24.13 -1.70 16.63
CA THR A 315 24.66 -1.60 15.26
C THR A 315 25.81 -0.59 15.17
N SER A 316 25.80 0.48 15.97
CA SER A 316 26.90 1.47 16.03
C SER A 316 28.19 0.97 16.70
N ILE A 317 28.16 -0.21 17.34
CA ILE A 317 29.31 -0.81 18.04
C ILE A 317 30.03 -1.87 17.16
N ARG A 318 29.44 -2.26 16.02
CA ARG A 318 30.01 -3.24 15.08
C ARG A 318 30.62 -2.56 13.86
#